data_AF-A0A7S2WIW6-F1
#
_entry.id   AF-A0A7S2WIW6-F1
#
_cell.length_a   1.000
_cell.length_b   1.000
_cell.length_c   1.000
_cell.angle_alpha   90.00
_cell.angle_beta   90.00
_cell.angle_gamma   90.00
#
_symmetry.space_group_name_H-M   'P 1'
#
loop_
_entity.id
_entity.type
_entity.pdbx_description
1 polymer ?
#
loop_
_entity_poly.entity_id
_entity_poly.type
_entity_poly.pdbx_seq_one_letter_code
_entity_poly.pdbx_strand_id
1 'polypeptide(L)'
;VQSCPPPSLSMRNTKNKKSGTGKSIDVDEEIFVRAIENITHPTSGRKRSDASVSVSKKTLGNFFQSFDLEQTNRVAANQLMGGLTLLCGGKKSTKLSFAFSLFDGREDNNSKK
;
A
#
# COMPACT_ATOMS: atom_id res chain seq x y z
N VAL A 1 42.06 16.60 -0.74
CA VAL A 1 40.65 16.38 -1.15
C VAL A 1 40.56 14.94 -1.63
N GLN A 2 40.05 14.05 -0.80
CA GLN A 2 40.04 12.61 -1.11
C GLN A 2 38.68 12.28 -1.70
N SER A 3 38.64 12.14 -3.03
CA SER A 3 37.43 11.82 -3.78
C SER A 3 37.00 10.38 -3.46
N CYS A 4 35.89 10.22 -2.75
CA CYS A 4 35.23 8.93 -2.60
C CYS A 4 34.71 8.47 -3.97
N PRO A 5 34.95 7.20 -4.38
CA PRO A 5 34.30 6.66 -5.57
C PRO A 5 32.80 6.48 -5.32
N PRO A 6 31.94 6.58 -6.37
CA PRO A 6 30.50 6.39 -6.23
C PRO A 6 30.20 4.94 -5.81
N PRO A 7 29.12 4.70 -5.04
CA PRO A 7 28.72 3.36 -4.65
C PRO A 7 28.33 2.55 -5.89
N SER A 8 29.15 1.57 -6.23
CA SER A 8 28.81 0.52 -7.20
C SER A 8 27.61 -0.26 -6.64
N LEU A 9 26.44 -0.03 -7.22
CA LEU A 9 25.24 -0.84 -6.99
C LEU A 9 25.43 -2.21 -7.63
N SER A 10 26.22 -3.06 -6.99
CA SER A 10 26.21 -4.50 -7.29
C SER A 10 24.88 -5.06 -6.80
N MET A 11 23.87 -5.05 -7.68
CA MET A 11 22.57 -5.64 -7.41
C MET A 11 22.73 -7.16 -7.28
N ARG A 12 22.78 -7.61 -6.02
CA ARG A 12 22.73 -9.02 -5.65
C ARG A 12 21.45 -9.63 -6.23
N ASN A 13 21.63 -10.54 -7.18
CA ASN A 13 20.57 -11.31 -7.81
C ASN A 13 19.93 -12.26 -6.78
N THR A 14 18.94 -11.77 -6.05
CA THR A 14 18.02 -12.62 -5.30
C THR A 14 16.89 -13.01 -6.24
N LYS A 15 17.00 -14.21 -6.83
CA LYS A 15 15.86 -14.89 -7.44
C LYS A 15 14.72 -14.91 -6.42
N ASN A 16 13.65 -14.15 -6.63
CA ASN A 16 12.45 -14.34 -5.84
C ASN A 16 11.19 -14.05 -6.67
N LYS A 17 10.50 -15.16 -6.95
CA LYS A 17 9.06 -15.33 -7.13
C LYS A 17 8.38 -14.42 -8.16
N LYS A 18 8.06 -15.04 -9.31
CA LYS A 18 7.01 -14.59 -10.23
C LYS A 18 5.75 -14.28 -9.41
N SER A 19 5.44 -13.00 -9.23
CA SER A 19 4.15 -12.55 -8.73
C SER A 19 3.19 -12.59 -9.90
N GLY A 20 2.24 -13.52 -9.85
CA GLY A 20 1.27 -13.73 -10.92
C GLY A 20 0.40 -12.49 -11.12
N THR A 21 0.09 -12.25 -12.38
CA THR A 21 -0.95 -11.35 -12.89
C THR A 21 -2.32 -11.75 -12.32
N GLY A 22 -2.66 -11.25 -11.14
CA GLY A 22 -4.00 -11.36 -10.57
C GLY A 22 -4.76 -10.07 -10.87
N LYS A 23 -5.97 -10.17 -11.45
CA LYS A 23 -6.95 -9.08 -11.46
C LYS A 23 -6.94 -8.41 -10.09
N SER A 24 -6.72 -7.10 -10.04
CA SER A 24 -6.76 -6.35 -8.79
C SER A 24 -8.14 -6.53 -8.16
N ILE A 25 -8.16 -6.93 -6.90
CA ILE A 25 -9.40 -7.05 -6.12
C ILE A 25 -9.87 -5.63 -5.83
N ASP A 26 -11.14 -5.34 -6.08
CA ASP A 26 -11.72 -4.05 -5.72
C ASP A 26 -12.17 -4.05 -4.26
N VAL A 27 -11.92 -2.94 -3.58
CA VAL A 27 -12.25 -2.72 -2.17
C VAL A 27 -13.27 -1.60 -2.09
N ASP A 28 -14.38 -1.84 -1.40
CA ASP A 28 -15.41 -0.85 -1.11
C ASP A 28 -15.06 0.00 0.12
N GLU A 29 -15.54 1.25 0.17
CA GLU A 29 -15.29 2.20 1.27
C GLU A 29 -15.69 1.60 2.64
N GLU A 30 -16.86 0.99 2.73
CA GLU A 30 -17.37 0.40 3.98
C GLU A 30 -16.46 -0.71 4.49
N ILE A 31 -15.98 -1.58 3.58
CA ILE A 31 -15.09 -2.69 3.91
C ILE A 31 -13.74 -2.15 4.37
N PHE A 32 -13.23 -1.11 3.70
CA PHE A 32 -12.00 -0.43 4.10
C PHE A 32 -12.11 0.15 5.52
N VAL A 33 -13.15 0.95 5.79
CA VAL A 33 -13.37 1.58 7.10
C VAL A 33 -13.48 0.53 8.19
N ARG A 34 -14.34 -0.49 7.99
CA ARG A 34 -14.55 -1.57 8.97
C ARG A 34 -13.27 -2.36 9.24
N ALA A 35 -12.46 -2.63 8.22
CA ALA A 35 -11.20 -3.33 8.38
C ALA A 35 -10.21 -2.53 9.24
N ILE A 36 -10.07 -1.23 9.00
CA ILE A 36 -9.17 -0.36 9.76
C ILE A 36 -9.68 -0.16 11.20
N GLU A 37 -10.99 -0.03 11.39
CA GLU A 37 -11.61 -0.02 12.71
C GLU A 37 -11.26 -1.29 13.49
N ASN A 38 -11.42 -2.48 12.90
CA ASN A 38 -11.05 -3.74 13.55
C ASN A 38 -9.56 -3.84 13.93
N ILE A 39 -8.66 -3.24 13.15
CA ILE A 39 -7.22 -3.23 13.43
C ILE A 39 -6.88 -2.23 14.55
N THR A 40 -7.61 -1.12 14.61
CA THR A 40 -7.37 -0.03 15.58
C THR A 40 -8.09 -0.25 16.91
N HIS A 41 -9.17 -1.03 16.92
CA HIS A 41 -9.81 -1.52 18.14
C HIS A 41 -8.89 -2.54 18.81
N PRO A 42 -8.32 -2.23 20.00
CA PRO A 42 -7.46 -3.16 20.69
C PRO A 42 -8.28 -4.38 21.16
N THR A 43 -8.01 -5.55 20.58
CA THR A 43 -8.56 -6.86 20.98
C THR A 43 -8.07 -7.34 22.35
N SER A 44 -7.58 -6.47 23.23
CA SER A 44 -7.01 -6.86 24.51
C SER A 44 -7.19 -5.78 25.57
N GLY A 45 -8.19 -5.99 26.45
CA GLY A 45 -8.21 -5.74 27.90
C GLY A 45 -7.70 -4.42 28.50
N ARG A 46 -7.23 -3.45 27.72
CA ARG A 46 -6.66 -2.20 28.20
C ARG A 46 -7.59 -1.08 27.76
N LYS A 47 -8.42 -0.61 28.70
CA LYS A 47 -9.19 0.65 28.57
C LYS A 47 -8.21 1.77 28.19
N ARG A 48 -8.06 2.05 26.90
CA ARG A 48 -7.63 3.37 26.44
C ARG A 48 -8.82 4.31 26.58
N SER A 49 -8.58 5.54 26.99
CA SER A 49 -9.60 6.57 27.01
C SER A 49 -10.20 6.74 25.61
N ASP A 50 -11.51 6.93 25.57
CA ASP A 50 -12.42 7.03 24.43
C ASP A 50 -11.92 7.97 23.29
N ALA A 51 -11.04 8.92 23.62
CA ALA A 51 -10.52 9.93 22.71
C ALA A 51 -9.42 9.45 21.72
N SER A 52 -8.79 8.29 21.92
CA SER A 52 -7.64 7.85 21.08
C SER A 52 -7.95 6.70 20.11
N VAL A 53 -9.13 6.07 20.20
CA VAL A 53 -9.45 4.85 19.44
C VAL A 53 -10.41 5.11 18.27
N SER A 54 -11.02 6.29 18.20
CA SER A 54 -11.77 6.71 17.02
C SER A 54 -10.82 7.35 16.02
N VAL A 55 -10.11 6.53 15.22
CA VAL A 55 -9.80 7.02 13.87
C VAL A 55 -11.16 7.38 13.28
N SER A 56 -11.44 8.68 13.16
CA SER A 56 -12.79 9.12 12.84
C SER A 56 -13.17 8.51 11.50
N LYS A 57 -14.29 7.78 11.42
CA LYS A 57 -14.79 7.18 10.16
C LYS A 57 -14.69 8.15 8.99
N LYS A 58 -14.97 9.43 9.25
CA LYS A 58 -14.82 10.55 8.32
C LYS A 58 -13.40 10.72 7.76
N THR A 59 -12.37 10.59 8.58
CA THR A 59 -10.96 10.66 8.14
C THR A 59 -10.62 9.48 7.22
N LEU A 60 -11.11 8.28 7.54
CA LEU A 60 -10.91 7.10 6.68
C LEU A 60 -11.68 7.21 5.37
N GLY A 61 -12.91 7.72 5.40
CA GLY A 61 -13.69 7.99 4.20
C GLY A 61 -13.02 9.04 3.31
N ASN A 62 -12.55 10.15 3.88
CA ASN A 62 -11.79 11.16 3.12
C ASN A 62 -10.51 10.58 2.50
N PHE A 63 -9.82 9.69 3.22
CA PHE A 63 -8.65 9.00 2.67
C PHE A 63 -9.04 8.09 1.51
N PHE A 64 -10.09 7.29 1.65
CA PHE A 64 -10.57 6.40 0.58
C PHE A 64 -11.00 7.18 -0.67
N GLN A 65 -11.75 8.27 -0.49
CA GLN A 65 -12.19 9.16 -1.58
C GLN A 65 -11.04 9.80 -2.36
N SER A 66 -9.84 9.91 -1.77
CA SER A 66 -8.67 10.38 -2.51
C SER A 66 -8.18 9.40 -3.60
N PHE A 67 -8.62 8.14 -3.54
CA PHE A 67 -8.33 7.11 -4.54
C PHE A 67 -9.52 6.84 -5.48
N ASP A 68 -10.76 7.02 -5.01
CA ASP A 68 -11.98 6.82 -5.82
C ASP A 68 -12.31 8.07 -6.66
N LEU A 69 -11.46 8.34 -7.66
CA LEU A 69 -11.61 9.53 -8.52
C LEU A 69 -12.89 9.49 -9.37
N GLU A 70 -13.38 8.30 -9.69
CA GLU A 70 -14.59 8.08 -10.50
C GLU A 70 -15.87 7.98 -9.66
N GLN A 71 -15.78 8.12 -8.33
CA GLN A 71 -16.91 8.05 -7.39
C GLN A 71 -17.71 6.74 -7.50
N THR A 72 -17.02 5.64 -7.80
CA THR A 72 -17.60 4.31 -7.97
C THR A 72 -17.83 3.59 -6.64
N ASN A 73 -17.38 4.20 -5.53
CA ASN A 73 -17.26 3.62 -4.19
C ASN A 73 -16.34 2.40 -4.14
N ARG A 74 -15.51 2.18 -5.17
CA ARG A 74 -14.60 1.04 -5.31
C ARG A 74 -13.21 1.52 -5.68
N VAL A 75 -12.20 0.93 -5.05
CA VAL A 75 -10.79 1.21 -5.36
C VAL A 75 -10.02 -0.09 -5.47
N ALA A 76 -9.16 -0.20 -6.48
CA ALA A 76 -8.28 -1.35 -6.63
C ALA A 76 -7.38 -1.51 -5.39
N ALA A 77 -7.34 -2.70 -4.80
CA ALA A 77 -6.56 -3.00 -3.59
C ALA A 77 -5.09 -2.60 -3.74
N ASN A 78 -4.50 -2.76 -4.92
CA ASN A 78 -3.11 -2.40 -5.19
C ASN A 78 -2.86 -0.90 -4.97
N GLN A 79 -3.79 -0.03 -5.34
CA GLN A 79 -3.69 1.42 -5.15
C GLN A 79 -3.74 1.77 -3.66
N LEU A 80 -4.69 1.20 -2.92
CA LEU A 80 -4.79 1.38 -1.47
C LEU A 80 -3.54 0.85 -0.75
N MET A 81 -3.07 -0.35 -1.10
CA MET A 81 -1.87 -0.95 -0.51
C MET A 81 -0.62 -0.11 -0.78
N GLY A 82 -0.49 0.45 -1.98
CA GLY A 82 0.58 1.38 -2.33
C GLY A 82 0.55 2.64 -1.46
N GLY A 83 -0.61 3.28 -1.34
CA GLY A 83 -0.80 4.47 -0.52
C GLY A 83 -0.56 4.23 0.97
N LEU A 84 -1.16 3.18 1.53
CA LEU A 84 -1.02 2.80 2.94
C LEU A 84 0.42 2.45 3.31
N THR A 85 1.14 1.75 2.44
CA THR A 85 2.54 1.38 2.69
C THR A 85 3.42 2.60 2.94
N LEU A 86 3.15 3.72 2.26
CA LEU A 86 3.93 4.96 2.44
C LEU A 86 3.73 5.57 3.83
N LEU A 87 2.54 5.42 4.40
CA LEU A 87 2.16 5.88 5.75
C LEU A 87 2.74 5.00 6.87
N CYS A 88 3.14 3.76 6.56
CA CYS A 88 3.75 2.87 7.54
C CYS A 88 5.13 3.37 8.01
N GLY A 89 5.47 3.06 9.27
CA GLY A 89 6.82 3.22 9.80
C GLY A 89 7.81 2.24 9.16
N GLY A 90 9.11 2.57 9.18
CA GLY A 90 10.18 1.69 8.69
C GLY A 90 11.06 2.29 7.59
N LYS A 91 11.89 1.43 6.98
CA LYS A 91 12.91 1.83 5.99
C LYS A 91 12.29 2.30 4.69
N LYS A 92 12.76 3.46 4.20
CA LYS A 92 12.25 4.10 2.96
C LYS A 92 12.38 3.18 1.73
N SER A 93 13.53 2.52 1.57
CA SER A 93 13.80 1.63 0.45
C SER A 93 12.85 0.43 0.39
N THR A 94 12.50 -0.15 1.54
CA THR A 94 11.53 -1.26 1.61
C THR A 94 10.15 -0.83 1.16
N LYS A 95 9.69 0.35 1.62
CA LYS A 95 8.38 0.91 1.24
C LYS A 95 8.29 1.17 -0.26
N LEU A 96 9.33 1.80 -0.83
CA LEU A 96 9.37 2.08 -2.27
C LEU A 96 9.50 0.80 -3.09
N SER A 97 10.33 -0.16 -2.68
CA SER A 97 10.46 -1.45 -3.37
C SER A 97 9.12 -2.18 -3.44
N PHE A 98 8.35 -2.17 -2.34
CA PHE A 98 7.01 -2.76 -2.33
C PHE A 98 6.04 -1.98 -3.23
N ALA A 99 5.99 -0.65 -3.09
CA ALA A 99 5.12 0.20 -3.92
C ALA A 99 5.40 0.01 -5.41
N PHE A 100 6.67 0.03 -5.84
CA PHE A 100 7.02 -0.25 -7.23
C PHE A 100 6.63 -1.66 -7.66
N SER A 101 6.80 -2.68 -6.80
CA SER A 101 6.38 -4.05 -7.14
C SER A 101 4.87 -4.23 -7.32
N LEU A 102 4.04 -3.36 -6.73
CA LEU A 102 2.59 -3.38 -6.93
C LEU A 102 2.18 -2.87 -8.32
N PHE A 103 3.00 -2.00 -8.92
CA PHE A 103 2.72 -1.34 -10.20
C PHE A 103 3.66 -1.78 -11.33
N ASP A 104 4.65 -2.64 -11.06
CA ASP A 104 5.54 -3.24 -12.04
C ASP A 104 4.82 -4.35 -12.82
N GLY A 105 3.69 -3.98 -13.43
CA GLY A 105 3.03 -4.71 -14.48
C GLY A 105 3.65 -4.28 -15.80
N ARG A 106 4.75 -4.92 -16.20
CA ARG A 106 5.11 -4.90 -17.62
C ARG A 106 3.96 -5.57 -18.38
N GLU A 107 3.13 -4.77 -19.00
CA GLU A 107 2.29 -5.20 -20.10
C GLU A 107 3.23 -5.67 -21.20
N ASP A 108 3.43 -6.98 -21.29
CA ASP A 108 4.01 -7.60 -22.47
C ASP A 108 3.06 -7.31 -23.63
N ASN A 109 3.36 -6.22 -24.33
CA ASN A 109 2.85 -5.93 -25.67
C ASN A 109 3.40 -6.99 -26.63
N ASN A 110 3.01 -8.26 -26.46
CA ASN A 110 3.14 -9.28 -27.48
C ASN A 110 1.89 -9.24 -28.38
N SER A 111 1.63 -8.05 -28.93
CA SER A 111 0.80 -7.92 -30.12
C SER A 111 1.55 -8.63 -31.24
N LYS A 112 1.14 -9.89 -31.46
CA LYS A 112 1.40 -10.72 -32.63
C LYS A 112 1.87 -9.90 -33.83
N LYS A 113 3.11 -10.13 -34.25
CA LYS A 113 3.55 -9.88 -35.62
C LYS A 113 3.51 -11.18 -36.39
#